data_AF-A0A3C1LHU2-F1
#
_entry.id   AF-A0A3C1LHU2-F1
#
_cell.length_a   1.000
_cell.length_b   1.000
_cell.length_c   1.000
_cell.angle_alpha   90.00
_cell.angle_beta   90.00
_cell.angle_gamma   90.00
#
_symmetry.space_group_name_H-M   'P 1'
#
loop_
_entity.id
_entity.type
_entity.pdbx_description
1 polymer ?
#
loop_
_entity_poly.entity_id
_entity_poly.type
_entity_poly.pdbx_seq_one_letter_code
_entity_poly.pdbx_strand_id
1 'polypeptide(L)'
;VLQCANYLLSAPMNEQDIDRVNASAFVLKWMTGTPDFTFGLDATVANASKKDEQVLFLYMAAMSKIALENPAKAKDGDFVRLQAWSLLLNYYSNPANKMKKNKALNKLVDALNQNQLAKEIGIGLR
;
A
#
# COMPACT_ATOMS: atom_id res chain seq x y z
N VAL A 1 4.17 -1.88 -14.95
CA VAL A 1 3.49 -1.49 -13.69
C VAL A 1 4.06 -2.28 -12.53
N LEU A 2 4.02 -3.62 -12.58
CA LEU A 2 4.56 -4.48 -11.53
C LEU A 2 6.02 -4.15 -11.17
N GLN A 3 6.87 -3.87 -12.17
CA GLN A 3 8.25 -3.42 -11.92
C GLN A 3 8.33 -2.11 -11.12
N CYS A 4 7.52 -1.11 -11.47
CA CYS A 4 7.44 0.15 -10.71
C CYS A 4 6.97 -0.09 -9.27
N ALA A 5 5.92 -0.90 -9.09
CA ALA A 5 5.42 -1.25 -7.78
C ALA A 5 6.46 -2.01 -6.93
N ASN A 6 7.18 -2.96 -7.54
CA ASN A 6 8.29 -3.67 -6.90
C ASN A 6 9.38 -2.72 -6.44
N TYR A 7 9.85 -1.84 -7.33
CA TYR A 7 10.88 -0.85 -7.01
C TYR A 7 10.46 0.06 -5.84
N LEU A 8 9.23 0.60 -5.86
CA LEU A 8 8.71 1.45 -4.80
C LEU A 8 8.67 0.75 -3.43
N LEU A 9 8.42 -0.56 -3.42
CA LEU A 9 8.27 -1.40 -2.22
C LEU A 9 9.55 -2.18 -1.85
N SER A 10 10.67 -1.98 -2.55
CA SER A 10 11.94 -2.62 -2.25
C SER A 10 13.08 -1.62 -2.02
N ALA A 11 13.03 -0.45 -2.64
CA ALA A 11 14.02 0.59 -2.46
C ALA A 11 13.72 1.42 -1.20
N PRO A 12 14.75 1.85 -0.44
CA PRO A 12 14.55 2.78 0.68
C PRO A 12 13.85 4.07 0.28
N MET A 13 13.17 4.71 1.23
CA MET A 13 12.49 5.98 1.00
C MET A 13 13.51 7.07 0.64
N ASN A 14 13.30 7.68 -0.53
CA ASN A 14 14.05 8.82 -1.01
C ASN A 14 13.11 9.68 -1.88
N GLU A 15 12.58 10.74 -1.29
CA GLU A 15 11.62 11.65 -1.97
C GLU A 15 12.28 12.47 -3.10
N GLN A 16 13.61 12.53 -3.14
CA GLN A 16 14.37 13.24 -4.20
C GLN A 16 14.68 12.34 -5.39
N ASP A 17 14.36 11.05 -5.31
CA ASP A 17 14.59 10.09 -6.39
C ASP A 17 13.56 10.28 -7.51
N ILE A 18 14.04 10.73 -8.67
CA ILE A 18 13.18 10.96 -9.85
C ILE A 18 12.53 9.66 -10.34
N ASP A 19 13.19 8.52 -10.17
CA ASP A 19 12.62 7.23 -10.57
C ASP A 19 11.45 6.84 -9.65
N ARG A 20 11.50 7.22 -8.37
CA ARG A 20 10.37 7.07 -7.43
C ARG A 20 9.19 7.93 -7.84
N VAL A 21 9.43 9.19 -8.23
CA VAL A 21 8.37 10.08 -8.71
C VAL A 21 7.72 9.50 -9.96
N ASN A 22 8.53 9.11 -10.95
CA ASN A 22 8.06 8.53 -12.21
C ASN A 22 7.31 7.21 -12.00
N ALA A 23 7.84 6.33 -11.13
CA ALA A 23 7.21 5.06 -10.79
C ALA A 23 5.85 5.27 -10.12
N SER A 24 5.75 6.22 -9.18
CA SER A 24 4.50 6.54 -8.49
C SER A 24 3.44 7.08 -9.46
N ALA A 25 3.83 8.01 -10.33
CA ALA A 25 2.94 8.54 -11.36
C ALA A 25 2.49 7.46 -12.36
N PHE A 26 3.39 6.56 -12.76
CA PHE A 26 3.07 5.47 -13.66
C PHE A 26 2.09 4.47 -13.03
N VAL A 27 2.28 4.12 -11.76
CA VAL A 27 1.34 3.28 -10.99
C VAL A 27 -0.03 3.94 -10.91
N LEU A 28 -0.10 5.22 -10.52
CA LEU A 28 -1.37 5.96 -10.43
C LEU A 28 -2.10 5.99 -11.79
N LYS A 29 -1.38 6.32 -12.87
CA LYS A 29 -1.95 6.34 -14.23
C LYS A 29 -2.52 4.98 -14.64
N TRP A 30 -1.85 3.89 -14.29
CA TRP A 30 -2.37 2.57 -14.58
C TRP A 30 -3.59 2.22 -13.73
N MET A 31 -3.55 2.51 -12.42
CA MET A 31 -4.67 2.24 -11.51
C MET A 31 -5.96 2.94 -11.93
N THR A 32 -5.87 4.14 -12.52
CA THR A 32 -7.04 4.89 -13.00
C THR A 32 -7.47 4.53 -14.42
N GLY A 33 -6.64 3.78 -15.16
CA GLY A 33 -6.88 3.46 -16.57
C GLY A 33 -7.10 1.97 -16.87
N THR A 34 -6.89 1.08 -15.92
CA THR A 34 -7.04 -0.36 -16.12
C THR A 34 -8.52 -0.76 -16.14
N PRO A 35 -8.99 -1.55 -17.13
CA PRO A 35 -10.36 -2.06 -17.14
C PRO A 35 -10.56 -3.29 -16.23
N ASP A 36 -9.46 -3.97 -15.88
CA ASP A 36 -9.52 -5.29 -15.22
C ASP A 36 -9.62 -5.22 -13.69
N PHE A 37 -9.30 -4.08 -13.09
CA PHE A 37 -9.19 -3.93 -11.64
C PHE A 37 -9.81 -2.62 -11.17
N THR A 38 -10.50 -2.68 -10.03
CA THR A 38 -11.07 -1.52 -9.34
C THR A 38 -10.38 -1.37 -8.00
N PHE A 39 -9.85 -0.18 -7.72
CA PHE A 39 -9.14 0.11 -6.48
C PHE A 39 -9.94 1.09 -5.62
N GLY A 40 -10.18 0.72 -4.37
CA GLY A 40 -10.83 1.57 -3.37
C GLY A 40 -9.81 2.16 -2.40
N LEU A 41 -9.86 3.47 -2.21
CA LEU A 41 -9.17 4.14 -1.11
C LEU A 41 -10.19 4.40 0.01
N ASP A 42 -9.84 4.00 1.23
CA ASP A 42 -10.72 4.09 2.39
C ASP A 42 -10.26 5.18 3.39
N ALA A 43 -11.04 5.34 4.46
CA ALA A 43 -10.70 6.28 5.53
C ALA A 43 -9.40 5.90 6.27
N THR A 44 -9.04 4.61 6.30
CA THR A 44 -7.82 4.13 6.96
C THR A 44 -6.58 4.66 6.24
N VAL A 45 -6.50 4.50 4.92
CA VAL A 45 -5.37 5.02 4.14
C VAL A 45 -5.37 6.54 4.14
N ALA A 46 -6.55 7.16 3.98
CA ALA A 46 -6.67 8.61 4.05
C ALA A 46 -6.15 9.17 5.39
N ASN A 47 -6.43 8.50 6.52
CA ASN A 47 -5.94 8.90 7.82
C ASN A 47 -4.42 8.65 7.98
N ALA A 48 -3.92 7.53 7.48
CA ALA A 48 -2.50 7.20 7.54
C ALA A 48 -1.62 8.12 6.69
N SER A 49 -2.13 8.63 5.56
CA SER A 49 -1.38 9.48 4.63
C SER A 49 -1.49 10.98 4.89
N LYS A 50 -2.27 11.44 5.89
CA LYS A 50 -2.55 12.88 6.13
C LYS A 50 -1.33 13.80 6.15
N LYS A 51 -0.18 13.29 6.61
CA LYS A 51 1.06 14.07 6.76
C LYS A 51 2.19 13.58 5.87
N ASP A 52 1.92 12.56 5.06
CA ASP A 52 2.93 11.88 4.26
C ASP A 52 2.25 11.19 3.07
N GLU A 53 2.25 11.86 1.93
CA GLU A 53 1.71 11.33 0.67
C GLU A 53 2.44 10.07 0.19
N GLN A 54 3.68 9.84 0.64
CA GLN A 54 4.41 8.62 0.28
C GLN A 54 3.72 7.37 0.82
N VAL A 55 3.00 7.49 1.94
CA VAL A 55 2.17 6.40 2.48
C VAL A 55 1.08 6.02 1.48
N LEU A 56 0.43 7.02 0.86
CA LEU A 56 -0.60 6.77 -0.15
C LEU A 56 0.01 6.14 -1.41
N PHE A 57 1.13 6.67 -1.91
CA PHE A 57 1.80 6.11 -3.09
C PHE A 57 2.27 4.67 -2.89
N LEU A 58 2.84 4.35 -1.73
CA LEU A 58 3.24 2.99 -1.39
C LEU A 58 2.04 2.06 -1.25
N TYR A 59 0.93 2.53 -0.67
CA TYR A 59 -0.29 1.73 -0.58
C TYR A 59 -0.87 1.41 -1.98
N MET A 60 -0.88 2.40 -2.87
CA MET A 60 -1.28 2.24 -4.27
C MET A 60 -0.37 1.26 -5.03
N ALA A 61 0.94 1.35 -4.83
CA ALA A 61 1.91 0.39 -5.34
C ALA A 61 1.63 -1.03 -4.81
N ALA A 62 1.34 -1.17 -3.52
CA ALA A 62 1.05 -2.45 -2.90
C ALA A 62 -0.23 -3.08 -3.46
N MET A 63 -1.32 -2.32 -3.59
CA MET A 63 -2.55 -2.79 -4.23
C MET A 63 -2.30 -3.24 -5.67
N SER A 64 -1.56 -2.44 -6.45
CA SER A 64 -1.24 -2.75 -7.85
C SER A 64 -0.42 -4.04 -7.96
N LYS A 65 0.56 -4.22 -7.08
CA LYS A 65 1.37 -5.44 -7.02
C LYS A 65 0.50 -6.67 -6.72
N ILE A 66 -0.32 -6.60 -5.67
CA ILE A 66 -1.19 -7.71 -5.29
C ILE A 66 -2.16 -8.06 -6.42
N ALA A 67 -2.76 -7.06 -7.07
CA ALA A 67 -3.69 -7.28 -8.17
C ALA A 67 -3.02 -7.99 -9.36
N LEU A 68 -1.81 -7.56 -9.73
CA LEU A 68 -1.05 -8.12 -10.85
C LEU A 68 -0.49 -9.51 -10.56
N GLU A 69 -0.10 -9.79 -9.32
CA GLU A 69 0.43 -11.11 -8.91
C GLU A 69 -0.67 -12.12 -8.59
N ASN A 70 -1.88 -11.66 -8.27
CA ASN A 70 -3.01 -12.50 -7.85
C ASN A 70 -4.32 -12.16 -8.60
N PRO A 71 -4.34 -12.15 -9.94
CA PRO A 71 -5.45 -11.60 -10.73
C PRO A 71 -6.81 -12.27 -10.43
N ALA A 72 -6.82 -13.57 -10.12
CA ALA A 72 -8.06 -14.29 -9.77
C ALA A 72 -8.64 -13.82 -8.42
N LYS A 73 -7.79 -13.59 -7.41
CA LYS A 73 -8.20 -13.14 -6.07
C LYS A 73 -8.37 -11.63 -5.98
N ALA A 74 -7.79 -10.88 -6.92
CA ALA A 74 -7.87 -9.43 -6.98
C ALA A 74 -9.30 -8.89 -7.17
N LYS A 75 -10.25 -9.75 -7.53
CA LYS A 75 -11.68 -9.43 -7.58
C LYS A 75 -12.30 -9.24 -6.20
N ASP A 76 -11.67 -9.80 -5.16
CA ASP A 76 -12.04 -9.58 -3.77
C ASP A 76 -11.29 -8.36 -3.24
N GLY A 77 -12.03 -7.25 -3.06
CA GLY A 77 -11.49 -5.99 -2.57
C GLY A 77 -10.93 -6.10 -1.15
N ASP A 78 -11.52 -6.93 -0.29
CA ASP A 78 -11.03 -7.13 1.09
C ASP A 78 -9.73 -7.91 1.08
N PHE A 79 -9.60 -8.91 0.20
CA PHE A 79 -8.32 -9.60 -0.01
C PHE A 79 -7.21 -8.62 -0.46
N VAL A 80 -7.46 -7.82 -1.50
CA VAL A 80 -6.46 -6.86 -2.01
C VAL A 80 -6.06 -5.87 -0.92
N ARG A 81 -7.05 -5.35 -0.20
CA ARG A 81 -6.86 -4.38 0.89
C ARG A 81 -6.01 -4.95 2.03
N LEU A 82 -6.34 -6.14 2.51
CA LEU A 82 -5.59 -6.79 3.60
C LEU A 82 -4.14 -7.05 3.20
N GLN A 83 -3.92 -7.59 2.00
CA GLN A 83 -2.58 -7.90 1.50
C GLN A 83 -1.76 -6.63 1.23
N ALA A 84 -2.38 -5.58 0.66
CA ALA A 84 -1.72 -4.31 0.41
C ALA A 84 -1.26 -3.63 1.71
N TRP A 85 -2.13 -3.62 2.74
CA TRP A 85 -1.74 -3.13 4.07
C TRP A 85 -0.61 -3.95 4.66
N SER A 86 -0.71 -5.28 4.62
CA SER A 86 0.34 -6.16 5.15
C SER A 86 1.70 -5.88 4.50
N LEU A 87 1.71 -5.71 3.18
CA LEU A 87 2.92 -5.41 2.42
C LEU A 87 3.50 -4.03 2.74
N LEU A 88 2.66 -2.99 2.81
CA LEU A 88 3.06 -1.64 3.20
C LEU A 88 3.63 -1.60 4.63
N LEU A 89 2.99 -2.29 5.58
CA LEU A 89 3.40 -2.29 6.99
C LEU A 89 4.71 -3.05 7.19
N ASN A 90 4.97 -4.11 6.42
CA ASN A 90 6.26 -4.78 6.38
C ASN A 90 7.36 -3.87 5.83
N TYR A 91 7.08 -3.14 4.74
CA TYR A 91 8.01 -2.13 4.21
C TYR A 91 8.28 -1.03 5.24
N TYR A 92 7.24 -0.49 5.88
CA TYR A 92 7.35 0.57 6.89
C TYR A 92 8.11 0.14 8.14
N SER A 93 7.90 -1.10 8.60
CA SER A 93 8.56 -1.66 9.79
C SER A 93 10.05 -1.92 9.61
N ASN A 94 10.54 -1.95 8.37
CA ASN A 94 11.96 -2.14 8.10
C ASN A 94 12.71 -0.80 8.24
N PRO A 95 13.61 -0.64 9.23
CA PRO A 95 14.35 0.61 9.44
C PRO A 95 15.26 0.98 8.26
N ALA A 96 15.70 -0.01 7.46
CA ALA A 96 16.50 0.24 6.27
C ALA A 96 15.73 1.05 5.20
N ASN A 97 14.39 1.05 5.26
CA ASN A 97 13.55 1.80 4.35
C ASN A 97 13.37 3.27 4.72
N LYS A 98 13.92 3.72 5.86
CA LYS A 98 14.02 5.13 6.27
C LYS A 98 12.70 5.91 6.24
N MET A 99 11.58 5.23 6.48
CA MET A 99 10.26 5.85 6.59
C MET A 99 10.17 6.71 7.85
N LYS A 100 9.50 7.87 7.75
CA LYS A 100 9.21 8.73 8.90
C LYS A 100 8.24 8.02 9.84
N LYS A 101 8.44 8.15 11.15
CA LYS A 101 7.54 7.57 12.16
C LYS A 101 6.12 8.11 11.97
N ASN A 102 5.14 7.21 11.92
CA ASN A 102 3.74 7.52 11.73
C ASN A 102 2.89 6.77 12.76
N LYS A 103 2.17 7.50 13.62
CA LYS A 103 1.37 6.92 14.70
C LYS A 103 0.24 6.02 14.18
N ALA A 104 -0.38 6.38 13.05
CA ALA A 104 -1.43 5.56 12.45
C ALA A 104 -0.85 4.25 11.91
N LEU A 105 0.29 4.29 11.24
CA LEU A 105 0.98 3.08 10.78
C LEU A 105 1.47 2.23 11.94
N ASN A 106 2.00 2.83 13.02
CA ASN A 106 2.41 2.06 14.21
C ASN A 106 1.25 1.25 14.79
N LYS A 107 0.06 1.86 14.93
CA LYS A 107 -1.14 1.14 15.40
C LYS A 107 -1.48 -0.05 14.49
N LEU A 108 -1.36 0.13 13.18
CA LEU A 108 -1.61 -0.94 12.19
C LEU A 108 -0.52 -2.02 12.22
N VAL A 109 0.74 -1.67 12.46
CA VAL A 109 1.83 -2.64 12.69
C VAL A 109 1.56 -3.49 13.92
N ASP A 110 1.12 -2.86 15.02
CA ASP A 110 0.76 -3.59 16.24
C ASP A 110 -0.39 -4.59 15.96
N ALA A 111 -1.42 -4.14 15.23
CA ALA A 111 -2.52 -5.00 14.82
C ALA A 111 -2.07 -6.13 13.87
N LEU A 112 -1.13 -5.88 12.96
CA LEU A 112 -0.54 -6.90 12.09
C LEU A 112 0.19 -7.97 12.92
N ASN A 113 1.05 -7.56 13.85
CA ASN A 113 1.81 -8.47 14.72
C ASN A 113 0.90 -9.32 15.63
N GLN A 114 -0.29 -8.82 15.94
CA GLN A 114 -1.30 -9.52 16.75
C GLN A 114 -2.30 -10.34 15.90
N ASN A 115 -2.13 -10.41 14.57
CA ASN A 115 -3.09 -11.03 13.64
C ASN A 115 -4.50 -10.40 13.69
N GLN A 116 -4.60 -9.12 14.03
CA GLN A 116 -5.85 -8.35 14.15
C GLN A 116 -6.01 -7.29 13.05
N LEU A 117 -5.10 -7.22 12.08
CA LEU A 117 -5.12 -6.20 11.03
C LEU A 117 -6.46 -6.12 10.28
N ALA A 118 -7.03 -7.27 9.88
CA ALA A 118 -8.32 -7.31 9.19
C ALA A 118 -9.43 -6.62 9.98
N LYS A 119 -9.51 -6.88 11.29
CA LYS A 119 -10.46 -6.22 12.21
C LYS A 119 -10.18 -4.73 12.34
N GLU A 120 -8.91 -4.34 12.52
CA GLU A 120 -8.50 -2.94 12.70
C GLU A 120 -8.81 -2.09 11.47
N ILE A 121 -8.71 -2.66 10.27
CA ILE A 121 -9.13 -1.99 9.03
C ILE A 121 -10.61 -2.25 8.71
N GLY A 122 -11.35 -3.00 9.52
CA GLY A 122 -12.80 -3.18 9.35
C GLY A 122 -13.21 -4.11 8.19
N ILE A 123 -12.38 -5.09 7.84
CA ILE A 123 -12.77 -6.22 6.99
C ILE A 123 -13.60 -7.20 7.83
N GLY A 124 -14.72 -7.68 7.29
CA GLY A 124 -15.57 -8.69 7.94
C GLY A 124 -16.49 -8.17 9.05
N LEU A 125 -16.69 -6.86 9.18
CA LEU A 125 -17.66 -6.26 10.12
C LEU A 125 -19.07 -6.06 9.50
N ARG A 126 -19.48 -6.95 8.59
CA ARG A 126 -20.81 -6.92 7.96
C ARG A 126 -21.70 -8.03 8.52
#